data_AF-A0A1G3BY42-F1
#
_entry.id   AF-A0A1G3BY42-F1
#
_cell.length_a   1.000
_cell.length_b   1.000
_cell.length_c   1.000
_cell.angle_alpha   90.00
_cell.angle_beta   90.00
_cell.angle_gamma   90.00
#
_symmetry.space_group_name_H-M   'P 1'
#
loop_
_entity.id
_entity.type
_entity.pdbx_description
1 polymer ?
#
loop_
_entity_poly.entity_id
_entity_poly.type
_entity_poly.pdbx_seq_one_letter_code
_entity_poly.pdbx_strand_id
1 'polypeptide(L)'
;GGLTRPKKRITRTLLVGNKLEPEKELSDYYAKFAGENMIFQIGWTDVRDYSVEFVTKTLFNLDASKAKSLKIKHSENEMSFLKNNDNKWEMVQPENKLLKGNFADRIISAMNSLKAEYIVQYSSDDLSEFELDKPLFMVTVGSDDGEDSLLVGKEDESNCFVLIKATNFVYLVQRKKIDDIIEESISTEIQ
;
A
#
# COMPACT_ATOMS: atom_id res chain seq x y z
N GLY A 1 -31.70 -13.40 -35.81
CA GLY A 1 -31.36 -13.41 -34.38
C GLY A 1 -30.31 -14.47 -34.13
N GLY A 2 -29.09 -14.07 -33.77
CA GLY A 2 -28.02 -15.00 -33.41
C GLY A 2 -27.96 -15.16 -31.89
N LEU A 3 -28.41 -16.31 -31.38
CA LEU A 3 -28.29 -16.65 -29.96
C LEU A 3 -26.89 -17.23 -29.71
N THR A 4 -25.98 -16.42 -29.19
CA THR A 4 -24.69 -16.91 -28.66
C THR A 4 -24.93 -17.65 -27.35
N ARG A 5 -24.60 -18.94 -27.29
CA ARG A 5 -24.66 -19.75 -26.07
C ARG A 5 -23.69 -19.18 -25.01
N PRO A 6 -24.07 -19.09 -23.72
CA PRO A 6 -23.16 -18.61 -22.68
C PRO A 6 -21.99 -19.58 -22.51
N LYS A 7 -20.77 -19.03 -22.49
CA LYS A 7 -19.52 -19.78 -22.29
C LYS A 7 -19.54 -20.38 -20.88
N LYS A 8 -19.60 -21.71 -20.76
CA LYS A 8 -19.60 -22.42 -19.48
C LYS A 8 -18.27 -22.13 -18.75
N ARG A 9 -18.34 -21.54 -17.56
CA ARG A 9 -17.16 -21.37 -16.69
C ARG A 9 -16.83 -22.71 -16.04
N ILE A 10 -15.56 -23.10 -16.07
CA ILE A 10 -15.03 -24.28 -15.40
C ILE A 10 -13.93 -23.81 -14.46
N THR A 11 -14.01 -24.20 -13.19
CA THR A 11 -12.96 -23.94 -12.20
C THR A 11 -11.96 -25.10 -12.23
N ARG A 12 -10.67 -24.78 -12.22
CA ARG A 12 -9.57 -25.74 -12.07
C ARG A 12 -8.62 -25.25 -10.99
N THR A 13 -7.96 -26.18 -10.30
CA THR A 13 -6.91 -25.86 -9.33
C THR A 13 -5.56 -26.06 -9.99
N LEU A 14 -4.73 -25.02 -10.02
CA LEU A 14 -3.33 -25.09 -10.44
C LEU A 14 -2.45 -25.37 -9.23
N LEU A 15 -1.64 -26.42 -9.29
CA LEU A 15 -0.64 -26.77 -8.29
C LEU A 15 0.72 -26.33 -8.80
N VAL A 16 1.38 -25.41 -8.11
CA VAL A 16 2.73 -24.92 -8.43
C VAL A 16 3.73 -25.67 -7.55
N GLY A 17 4.75 -26.23 -8.16
CA GLY A 17 5.84 -27.00 -7.55
C GLY A 17 7.13 -26.19 -7.42
N ASN A 18 8.27 -26.87 -7.35
CA ASN A 18 9.58 -26.24 -7.21
C ASN A 18 9.98 -25.43 -8.45
N LYS A 19 10.94 -24.50 -8.27
CA LYS A 19 11.69 -23.86 -9.35
C LYS A 19 12.38 -24.90 -10.23
N LEU A 20 12.47 -24.62 -11.53
CA LEU A 20 13.25 -25.42 -12.48
C LEU A 20 14.75 -25.33 -12.17
N GLU A 21 15.22 -24.15 -11.77
CA GLU A 21 16.60 -23.84 -11.39
C GLU A 21 16.58 -23.22 -9.97
N PRO A 22 16.59 -24.04 -8.91
CA PRO A 22 16.43 -23.58 -7.52
C PRO A 22 17.46 -22.55 -7.06
N GLU A 23 18.67 -22.62 -7.61
CA GLU A 23 19.78 -21.71 -7.35
C GLU A 23 19.63 -20.34 -8.01
N LYS A 24 18.69 -20.18 -8.95
CA LYS A 24 18.40 -18.89 -9.58
C LYS A 24 17.24 -18.19 -8.88
N GLU A 25 17.45 -16.91 -8.56
CA GLU A 25 16.41 -16.04 -8.02
C GLU A 25 15.21 -15.95 -8.97
N LEU A 26 15.47 -15.75 -10.27
CA LEU A 26 14.47 -15.70 -11.32
C LEU A 26 14.47 -17.03 -12.09
N SER A 27 13.61 -17.95 -11.69
CA SER A 27 13.44 -19.26 -12.33
C SER A 27 11.98 -19.64 -12.42
N ASP A 28 11.59 -20.20 -13.56
CA ASP A 28 10.26 -20.74 -13.82
C ASP A 28 9.96 -21.91 -12.88
N TYR A 29 8.68 -22.24 -12.73
CA TYR A 29 8.22 -23.28 -11.81
C TYR A 29 7.58 -24.44 -12.56
N TYR A 30 7.70 -25.64 -12.00
CA TYR A 30 6.85 -26.75 -12.42
C TYR A 30 5.41 -26.50 -11.96
N ALA A 31 4.43 -26.85 -12.77
CA ALA A 31 3.03 -26.79 -12.39
C ALA A 31 2.20 -27.92 -13.02
N LYS A 32 1.04 -28.19 -12.42
CA LYS A 32 0.03 -29.11 -12.97
C LYS A 32 -1.38 -28.72 -12.56
N PHE A 33 -2.39 -29.13 -13.33
CA PHE A 33 -3.77 -29.08 -12.85
C PHE A 33 -4.06 -30.24 -11.88
N ALA A 34 -4.77 -29.95 -10.80
CA ALA A 34 -5.21 -30.99 -9.85
C ALA A 34 -6.10 -32.02 -10.56
N GLY A 35 -5.79 -33.31 -10.37
CA GLY A 35 -6.48 -34.42 -11.04
C GLY A 35 -5.97 -34.73 -12.46
N GLU A 36 -5.03 -33.95 -12.99
CA GLU A 36 -4.33 -34.24 -14.24
C GLU A 36 -2.87 -34.66 -13.97
N ASN A 37 -2.32 -35.49 -14.86
CA ASN A 37 -0.94 -35.99 -14.76
C ASN A 37 0.05 -35.16 -15.57
N MET A 38 -0.42 -34.23 -16.40
CA MET A 38 0.44 -33.39 -17.23
C MET A 38 1.14 -32.34 -16.35
N ILE A 39 2.48 -32.38 -16.36
CA ILE A 39 3.32 -31.37 -15.75
C ILE A 39 3.80 -30.43 -16.87
N PHE A 40 3.71 -29.14 -16.62
CA PHE A 40 4.20 -28.09 -17.51
C PHE A 40 4.99 -27.06 -16.72
N GLN A 41 5.71 -26.19 -17.42
CA GLN A 41 6.39 -25.05 -16.80
C GLN A 41 5.47 -23.83 -16.81
N ILE A 42 5.59 -23.00 -15.79
CA ILE A 42 4.94 -21.70 -15.70
C ILE A 42 5.99 -20.63 -15.39
N GLY A 43 5.85 -19.47 -16.03
CA GLY A 43 6.81 -18.39 -15.89
C GLY A 43 6.92 -17.92 -14.45
N TRP A 44 8.12 -17.57 -13.99
CA TRP A 44 8.29 -16.98 -12.65
C TRP A 44 7.46 -15.71 -12.46
N THR A 45 7.24 -14.95 -13.54
CA THR A 45 6.35 -13.78 -13.56
C THR A 45 4.91 -14.17 -13.36
N ASP A 46 4.41 -15.24 -14.00
CA ASP A 46 3.03 -15.70 -13.84
C ASP A 46 2.79 -16.18 -12.40
N VAL A 47 3.74 -16.95 -11.82
CA VAL A 47 3.64 -17.41 -10.43
C VAL A 47 3.69 -16.25 -9.45
N ARG A 48 4.57 -15.27 -9.68
CA ARG A 48 4.60 -14.01 -8.92
C ARG A 48 3.26 -13.31 -9.02
N ASP A 49 2.74 -13.12 -10.24
CA ASP A 49 1.52 -12.39 -10.56
C ASP A 49 0.25 -13.09 -10.01
N TYR A 50 0.24 -14.43 -9.91
CA TYR A 50 -0.80 -15.16 -9.17
C TYR A 50 -0.63 -15.05 -7.66
N SER A 51 0.60 -15.16 -7.16
CA SER A 51 0.87 -15.06 -5.71
C SER A 51 0.47 -13.69 -5.16
N VAL A 52 0.66 -12.64 -5.95
CA VAL A 52 0.32 -11.24 -5.63
C VAL A 52 -1.17 -10.92 -5.81
N GLU A 53 -1.92 -11.66 -6.64
CA GLU A 53 -3.38 -11.66 -6.57
C GLU A 53 -3.89 -12.19 -5.21
N PHE A 54 -3.10 -13.02 -4.52
CA PHE A 54 -3.37 -13.49 -3.16
C PHE A 54 -2.67 -12.68 -2.07
N VAL A 55 -1.76 -11.75 -2.42
CA VAL A 55 -1.18 -10.81 -1.46
C VAL A 55 -2.29 -9.88 -1.00
N THR A 56 -2.36 -9.67 0.31
CA THR A 56 -3.34 -8.76 0.89
C THR A 56 -3.17 -7.38 0.26
N LYS A 57 -4.21 -6.91 -0.44
CA LYS A 57 -4.27 -5.54 -0.96
C LYS A 57 -4.36 -4.48 0.14
N THR A 58 -4.48 -4.89 1.40
CA THR A 58 -4.37 -4.05 2.58
C THR A 58 -2.94 -3.54 2.73
N LEU A 59 -2.77 -2.22 2.75
CA LEU A 59 -1.44 -1.60 2.74
C LEU A 59 -0.87 -1.37 4.14
N PHE A 60 -1.73 -1.21 5.14
CA PHE A 60 -1.34 -0.91 6.51
C PHE A 60 -2.18 -1.71 7.52
N ASN A 61 -1.58 -2.02 8.66
CA ASN A 61 -2.26 -2.61 9.82
C ASN A 61 -1.71 -1.98 11.11
N LEU A 62 -1.85 -0.67 11.19
CA LEU A 62 -1.32 0.16 12.27
C LEU A 62 -2.27 0.14 13.48
N ASP A 63 -1.71 0.02 14.67
CA ASP A 63 -2.46 0.21 15.92
C ASP A 63 -2.36 1.67 16.36
N ALA A 64 -3.45 2.44 16.14
CA ALA A 64 -3.51 3.84 16.52
C ALA A 64 -3.27 4.08 18.02
N SER A 65 -3.57 3.10 18.89
CA SER A 65 -3.31 3.21 20.32
C SER A 65 -1.81 3.18 20.64
N LYS A 66 -1.03 2.43 19.86
CA LYS A 66 0.44 2.30 19.99
C LYS A 66 1.23 3.36 19.23
N ALA A 67 0.61 4.06 18.28
CA ALA A 67 1.26 5.15 17.57
C ALA A 67 1.70 6.25 18.54
N LYS A 68 2.93 6.73 18.39
CA LYS A 68 3.57 7.76 19.23
C LYS A 68 3.93 9.02 18.47
N SER A 69 4.18 8.90 17.17
CA SER A 69 4.46 10.02 16.28
C SER A 69 3.64 9.92 15.01
N LEU A 70 3.31 11.07 14.45
CA LEU A 70 2.72 11.23 13.13
C LEU A 70 3.44 12.39 12.46
N LYS A 71 3.94 12.19 11.25
CA LYS A 71 4.48 13.25 10.41
C LYS A 71 3.70 13.28 9.10
N ILE A 72 3.28 14.47 8.71
CA ILE A 72 2.58 14.71 7.46
C ILE A 72 3.38 15.75 6.68
N LYS A 73 3.74 15.41 5.44
CA LYS A 73 4.40 16.32 4.52
C LYS A 73 3.55 16.46 3.26
N HIS A 74 3.24 17.70 2.89
CA HIS A 74 2.52 18.02 1.67
C HIS A 74 3.24 19.17 0.97
N SER A 75 3.85 18.88 -0.20
CA SER A 75 4.76 19.81 -0.86
C SER A 75 5.85 20.32 0.11
N GLU A 76 5.96 21.63 0.31
CA GLU A 76 6.94 22.27 1.22
C GLU A 76 6.47 22.36 2.68
N ASN A 77 5.20 22.02 2.97
CA ASN A 77 4.67 22.08 4.32
C ASN A 77 4.89 20.76 5.05
N GLU A 78 5.35 20.85 6.30
CA GLU A 78 5.56 19.70 7.18
C GLU A 78 4.92 19.97 8.53
N MET A 79 4.15 18.99 9.00
CA MET A 79 3.56 18.96 10.32
C MET A 79 4.02 17.71 11.06
N SER A 80 4.48 17.90 12.29
CA SER A 80 4.94 16.81 13.15
C SER A 80 4.11 16.80 14.42
N PHE A 81 3.66 15.61 14.82
CA PHE A 81 2.83 15.38 15.98
C PHE A 81 3.42 14.28 16.86
N LEU A 82 3.35 14.46 18.17
CA LEU A 82 3.79 13.47 19.17
C LEU A 82 2.68 13.25 20.21
N LYS A 83 2.55 12.03 20.72
CA LYS A 83 1.76 11.78 21.93
C LYS A 83 2.53 12.24 23.16
N ASN A 84 1.89 13.04 24.00
CA ASN A 84 2.41 13.42 25.31
C ASN A 84 2.17 12.32 26.37
N ASN A 85 2.61 12.56 27.60
CA ASN A 85 2.48 11.60 28.71
C ASN A 85 1.02 11.28 29.10
N ASP A 86 0.07 12.13 28.72
CA ASP A 86 -1.37 11.91 28.93
C ASP A 86 -2.04 11.18 27.76
N ASN A 87 -1.26 10.64 26.82
CA ASN A 87 -1.71 10.05 25.55
C ASN A 87 -2.51 11.00 24.66
N LYS A 88 -2.27 12.31 24.78
CA LYS A 88 -2.87 13.32 23.89
C LYS A 88 -1.89 13.71 22.81
N TRP A 89 -2.41 13.91 21.60
CA TRP A 89 -1.61 14.36 20.46
C TRP A 89 -1.31 15.86 20.56
N GLU A 90 -0.03 16.19 20.44
CA GLU A 90 0.48 17.55 20.36
C GLU A 90 1.16 17.74 19.01
N MET A 91 0.82 18.82 18.32
CA MET A 91 1.66 19.33 17.25
C MET A 91 2.94 19.89 17.87
N VAL A 92 4.07 19.51 17.32
CA VAL A 92 5.41 20.01 17.69
C VAL A 92 6.05 20.82 16.57
N GLN A 93 5.53 20.70 15.34
CA GLN A 93 5.89 21.54 14.19
C GLN A 93 4.64 21.80 13.32
N PRO A 94 4.49 23.02 12.76
CA PRO A 94 5.41 24.16 12.86
C PRO A 94 5.37 24.90 14.21
N GLU A 95 4.35 24.66 15.03
CA GLU A 95 4.20 25.27 16.36
C GLU A 95 3.82 24.23 17.42
N ASN A 96 4.00 24.58 18.70
CA ASN A 96 3.61 23.72 19.81
C ASN A 96 2.13 23.95 20.14
N LYS A 97 1.29 22.98 19.81
CA LYS A 97 -0.16 23.07 20.00
C LYS A 97 -0.75 21.73 20.43
N LEU A 98 -1.45 21.72 21.56
CA LEU A 98 -2.23 20.57 21.98
C LEU A 98 -3.46 20.42 21.07
N LEU A 99 -3.57 19.27 20.39
CA LEU A 99 -4.72 19.00 19.55
C LEU A 99 -5.92 18.60 20.41
N LYS A 100 -7.11 19.06 19.98
CA LYS A 100 -8.38 18.60 20.54
C LYS A 100 -8.93 17.51 19.63
N GLY A 101 -9.39 16.41 20.23
CA GLY A 101 -10.02 15.32 19.49
C GLY A 101 -9.04 14.23 19.05
N ASN A 102 -9.38 13.57 17.94
CA ASN A 102 -8.78 12.32 17.50
C ASN A 102 -8.15 12.43 16.10
N PHE A 103 -7.71 13.63 15.72
CA PHE A 103 -7.12 13.94 14.41
C PHE A 103 -6.12 12.87 13.91
N ALA A 104 -5.07 12.60 14.68
CA ALA A 104 -4.05 11.63 14.29
C ALA A 104 -4.60 10.19 14.20
N ASP A 105 -5.54 9.82 15.08
CA ASP A 105 -6.19 8.51 15.03
C ASP A 105 -7.04 8.35 13.76
N ARG A 106 -7.69 9.43 13.29
CA ARG A 106 -8.44 9.43 12.02
C ARG A 106 -7.51 9.27 10.82
N ILE A 107 -6.35 9.94 10.81
CA ILE A 107 -5.34 9.76 9.76
C ILE A 107 -4.85 8.31 9.72
N ILE A 108 -4.49 7.73 10.88
CA ILE A 108 -4.03 6.35 10.98
C ILE A 108 -5.13 5.37 10.52
N SER A 109 -6.39 5.63 10.91
CA SER A 109 -7.54 4.84 10.47
C SER A 109 -7.74 4.93 8.95
N ALA A 110 -7.61 6.12 8.36
CA ALA A 110 -7.71 6.33 6.93
C ALA A 110 -6.59 5.60 6.17
N MET A 111 -5.34 5.62 6.68
CA MET A 111 -4.24 4.80 6.14
C MET A 111 -4.55 3.31 6.19
N ASN A 112 -5.07 2.79 7.32
CA ASN A 112 -5.49 1.38 7.44
C ASN A 112 -6.63 0.98 6.50
N SER A 113 -7.44 1.96 6.05
CA SER A 113 -8.53 1.72 5.11
C SER A 113 -8.06 1.59 3.66
N LEU A 114 -6.81 1.95 3.37
CA LEU A 114 -6.25 1.91 2.01
C LEU A 114 -6.16 0.48 1.50
N LYS A 115 -6.64 0.32 0.26
CA LYS A 115 -6.52 -0.91 -0.50
C LYS A 115 -5.92 -0.59 -1.86
N ALA A 116 -4.93 -1.36 -2.26
CA ALA A 116 -4.38 -1.31 -3.60
C ALA A 116 -5.36 -1.89 -4.61
N GLU A 117 -5.50 -1.24 -5.75
CA GLU A 117 -6.09 -1.83 -6.95
C GLU A 117 -5.14 -2.87 -7.53
N TYR A 118 -3.86 -2.50 -7.68
CA TYR A 118 -2.80 -3.34 -8.23
C TYR A 118 -1.45 -3.01 -7.58
N ILE A 119 -0.53 -3.97 -7.64
CA ILE A 119 0.90 -3.72 -7.41
C ILE A 119 1.51 -3.43 -8.78
N VAL A 120 2.15 -2.29 -8.91
CA VAL A 120 2.75 -1.81 -10.17
C VAL A 120 4.22 -2.20 -10.24
N GLN A 121 4.90 -2.20 -9.08
CA GLN A 121 6.32 -2.57 -9.00
C GLN A 121 6.64 -3.26 -7.66
N TYR A 122 7.46 -4.31 -7.73
CA TYR A 122 7.91 -5.11 -6.57
C TYR A 122 9.29 -4.70 -6.03
N SER A 123 9.71 -3.47 -6.30
CA SER A 123 10.92 -2.87 -5.76
C SER A 123 10.76 -1.36 -5.70
N SER A 124 11.70 -0.69 -5.02
CA SER A 124 11.78 0.76 -4.93
C SER A 124 12.84 1.36 -5.87
N ASP A 125 13.17 0.63 -6.94
CA ASP A 125 14.09 1.09 -7.97
C ASP A 125 13.39 2.05 -8.93
N ASP A 126 14.09 3.04 -9.45
CA ASP A 126 13.59 3.99 -10.46
C ASP A 126 12.19 4.58 -10.15
N LEU A 127 12.08 5.26 -9.01
CA LEU A 127 10.82 5.85 -8.55
C LEU A 127 10.38 7.11 -9.31
N SER A 128 11.23 7.63 -10.21
CA SER A 128 10.99 8.88 -10.91
C SER A 128 9.81 8.80 -11.89
N GLU A 129 9.54 7.64 -12.51
CA GLU A 129 8.38 7.46 -13.40
C GLU A 129 7.05 7.65 -12.64
N PHE A 130 7.05 7.31 -11.36
CA PHE A 130 5.90 7.43 -10.46
C PHE A 130 5.92 8.71 -9.64
N GLU A 131 6.92 9.59 -9.81
CA GLU A 131 7.15 10.78 -8.98
C GLU A 131 7.22 10.46 -7.47
N LEU A 132 7.72 9.27 -7.12
CA LEU A 132 7.85 8.78 -5.74
C LEU A 132 9.24 9.07 -5.13
N ASP A 133 10.20 9.52 -5.95
CA ASP A 133 11.47 10.11 -5.52
C ASP A 133 11.28 11.52 -4.94
N LYS A 134 10.24 12.23 -5.38
CA LYS A 134 9.78 13.52 -4.87
C LYS A 134 8.27 13.48 -4.61
N PRO A 135 7.82 12.77 -3.57
CA PRO A 135 6.41 12.54 -3.34
C PRO A 135 5.67 13.86 -3.09
N LEU A 136 4.47 13.97 -3.67
CA LEU A 136 3.56 15.11 -3.49
C LEU A 136 3.03 15.16 -2.05
N PHE A 137 2.80 13.98 -1.47
CA PHE A 137 2.29 13.81 -0.13
C PHE A 137 2.97 12.62 0.55
N MET A 138 3.25 12.76 1.85
CA MET A 138 3.83 11.70 2.66
C MET A 138 3.23 11.71 4.05
N VAL A 139 2.88 10.52 4.54
CA VAL A 139 2.48 10.31 5.94
C VAL A 139 3.37 9.25 6.54
N THR A 140 3.94 9.54 7.70
CA THR A 140 4.78 8.63 8.47
C THR A 140 4.20 8.47 9.86
N VAL A 141 3.98 7.23 10.28
CA VAL A 141 3.48 6.88 11.62
C VAL A 141 4.58 6.13 12.33
N GLY A 142 5.00 6.62 13.49
CA GLY A 142 5.98 5.96 14.34
C GLY A 142 5.35 5.36 15.59
N SER A 143 5.87 4.20 15.98
CA SER A 143 5.48 3.44 17.17
C SER A 143 6.72 2.81 17.82
N ASP A 144 6.55 2.08 18.92
CA ASP A 144 7.64 1.30 19.52
C ASP A 144 8.15 0.16 18.61
N ASP A 145 7.28 -0.31 17.71
CA ASP A 145 7.58 -1.42 16.80
C ASP A 145 8.30 -0.93 15.52
N GLY A 146 8.43 0.39 15.32
CA GLY A 146 9.07 1.01 14.16
C GLY A 146 8.24 2.10 13.50
N GLU A 147 8.62 2.47 12.29
CA GLU A 147 7.95 3.48 11.47
C GLU A 147 7.39 2.88 10.17
N ASP A 148 6.18 3.28 9.84
CA ASP A 148 5.52 2.98 8.57
C ASP A 148 5.27 4.27 7.81
N SER A 149 5.52 4.27 6.50
CA SER A 149 5.31 5.45 5.66
C SER A 149 4.55 5.14 4.38
N LEU A 150 3.58 6.00 4.10
CA LEU A 150 2.89 6.15 2.83
C LEU A 150 3.53 7.32 2.08
N LEU A 151 4.08 7.07 0.90
CA LEU A 151 4.48 8.11 -0.05
C LEU A 151 3.50 8.09 -1.20
N VAL A 152 3.02 9.26 -1.61
CA VAL A 152 2.11 9.43 -2.74
C VAL A 152 2.84 10.24 -3.80
N GLY A 153 2.93 9.66 -5.00
CA GLY A 153 3.55 10.29 -6.16
C GLY A 153 2.49 10.73 -7.15
N LYS A 154 2.79 10.50 -8.42
CA LYS A 154 1.98 10.86 -9.58
C LYS A 154 0.55 10.33 -9.47
N GLU A 155 -0.38 11.13 -9.95
CA GLU A 155 -1.81 10.82 -9.97
C GLU A 155 -2.42 11.01 -11.37
N ASP A 156 -3.53 10.32 -11.62
CA ASP A 156 -4.41 10.54 -12.76
C ASP A 156 -5.84 10.91 -12.29
N GLU A 157 -6.83 10.79 -13.17
CA GLU A 157 -8.22 11.10 -12.85
C GLU A 157 -8.83 10.17 -11.78
N SER A 158 -8.32 8.95 -11.64
CA SER A 158 -8.91 7.89 -10.81
C SER A 158 -7.97 7.33 -9.74
N ASN A 159 -6.66 7.37 -9.95
CA ASN A 159 -5.67 6.67 -9.12
C ASN A 159 -4.43 7.50 -8.83
N CYS A 160 -3.72 7.10 -7.77
CA CYS A 160 -2.39 7.58 -7.42
C CYS A 160 -1.42 6.40 -7.32
N PHE A 161 -0.16 6.63 -7.69
CA PHE A 161 0.93 5.73 -7.35
C PHE A 161 1.36 5.98 -5.91
N VAL A 162 1.51 4.90 -5.13
CA VAL A 162 1.95 4.98 -3.74
C VAL A 162 3.07 4.00 -3.44
N LEU A 163 4.06 4.43 -2.66
CA LEU A 163 5.10 3.55 -2.11
C LEU A 163 4.83 3.31 -0.63
N ILE A 164 4.87 2.05 -0.23
CA ILE A 164 4.84 1.65 1.18
C ILE A 164 6.25 1.26 1.60
N LYS A 165 6.86 2.00 2.54
CA LYS A 165 8.25 1.76 2.93
C LYS A 165 8.50 0.39 3.55
N ALA A 166 7.50 -0.18 4.23
CA ALA A 166 7.61 -1.51 4.84
C ALA A 166 7.82 -2.63 3.80
N THR A 167 7.21 -2.51 2.61
CA THR A 167 7.34 -3.50 1.53
C THR A 167 8.31 -3.07 0.44
N ASN A 168 8.60 -1.77 0.34
CA ASN A 168 9.30 -1.15 -0.80
C ASN A 168 8.63 -1.45 -2.16
N PHE A 169 7.33 -1.67 -2.18
CA PHE A 169 6.57 -1.88 -3.42
C PHE A 169 5.78 -0.63 -3.80
N VAL A 170 5.59 -0.46 -5.10
CA VAL A 170 4.74 0.58 -5.67
C VAL A 170 3.37 -0.01 -5.98
N TYR A 171 2.32 0.66 -5.49
CA TYR A 171 0.93 0.26 -5.64
C TYR A 171 0.15 1.34 -6.39
N LEU A 172 -0.93 0.92 -7.04
CA LEU A 172 -1.95 1.81 -7.56
C LEU A 172 -3.12 1.83 -6.57
N VAL A 173 -3.51 3.01 -6.10
CA VAL A 173 -4.60 3.20 -5.12
C VAL A 173 -5.60 4.21 -5.67
N GLN A 174 -6.89 4.01 -5.38
CA GLN A 174 -7.92 4.99 -5.78
C GLN A 174 -7.61 6.37 -5.21
N ARG A 175 -7.56 7.35 -6.09
CA ARG A 175 -7.23 8.74 -5.76
C ARG A 175 -8.13 9.29 -4.66
N LYS A 176 -9.43 9.03 -4.74
CA LYS A 176 -10.41 9.46 -3.72
C LYS A 176 -10.00 9.06 -2.29
N LYS A 177 -9.37 7.89 -2.11
CA LYS A 177 -8.91 7.44 -0.79
C LYS A 177 -7.70 8.19 -0.28
N ILE A 178 -6.86 8.68 -1.18
CA ILE A 178 -5.74 9.55 -0.86
C ILE A 178 -6.26 10.96 -0.56
N ASP A 179 -7.19 11.47 -1.36
CA ASP A 179 -7.85 12.76 -1.13
C ASP A 179 -8.51 12.81 0.26
N ASP A 180 -9.23 11.75 0.66
CA ASP A 180 -9.83 11.65 2.00
C ASP A 180 -8.75 11.82 3.12
N ILE A 181 -7.54 11.29 2.94
CA ILE A 181 -6.42 11.46 3.91
C ILE A 181 -5.88 12.88 3.89
N ILE A 182 -5.72 13.47 2.70
CA ILE A 182 -5.24 14.85 2.53
C ILE A 182 -6.23 15.84 3.15
N GLU A 183 -7.54 15.65 2.91
CA GLU A 183 -8.61 16.46 3.49
C GLU A 183 -8.64 16.37 5.03
N GLU A 184 -8.49 15.17 5.58
CA GLU A 184 -8.34 15.02 7.03
C GLU A 184 -7.13 15.81 7.53
N SER A 185 -5.99 15.76 6.81
CA SER A 185 -4.73 16.41 7.20
C SER A 185 -4.76 17.95 7.20
N ILE A 186 -5.81 18.57 6.67
CA ILE A 186 -6.03 20.03 6.68
C ILE A 186 -7.20 20.45 7.57
N SER A 187 -7.75 19.52 8.35
CA SER A 187 -8.93 19.73 9.21
C SER A 187 -8.77 20.91 10.17
N THR A 188 -9.89 21.59 10.46
CA THR A 188 -9.95 22.74 11.39
C THR A 188 -9.52 22.41 12.82
N GLU A 189 -9.40 21.13 13.18
CA GLU A 189 -8.85 20.70 14.47
C GLU A 189 -7.35 21.00 14.61
N ILE A 190 -6.68 21.23 13.48
CA ILE A 190 -5.28 21.66 13.37
C ILE A 190 -5.17 23.19 13.48
N GLN A 191 -6.20 23.94 13.06
CA GLN A 191 -6.27 25.43 13.11
C GLN A 191 -6.71 25.96 14.47
#